data_AF-A0A3A9K3C7-F1
#
_entry.id   AF-A0A3A9K3C7-F1
#
_cell.length_a   1.000
_cell.length_b   1.000
_cell.length_c   1.000
_cell.angle_alpha   90.00
_cell.angle_beta   90.00
_cell.angle_gamma   90.00
#
_symmetry.space_group_name_H-M   'P 1'
#
loop_
_entity.id
_entity.type
_entity.pdbx_description
1 polymer ?
#
loop_
_entity_poly.entity_id
_entity_poly.type
_entity_poly.pdbx_seq_one_letter_code
_entity_poly.pdbx_strand_id
1 'polypeptide(L)' 'LVLEAIERQMAHYAYHVGQIVYMGKQLKDNNWKSLSIPKGKSEKYLQVMLEKHQDK' A
#
# COMPACT_ATOMS: atom_id res chain seq x y z
N LEU A 1 1.70 -24.44 15.01
CA LEU A 1 0.69 -23.84 15.90
C LEU A 1 0.82 -22.32 16.05
N VAL A 2 1.89 -21.76 16.65
CA VAL A 2 2.01 -20.28 16.83
C VAL A 2 2.22 -19.55 15.50
N LEU A 3 3.15 -20.02 14.67
CA LEU A 3 3.43 -19.39 13.37
C LEU A 3 2.19 -19.38 12.46
N GLU A 4 1.50 -20.51 12.33
CA GLU A 4 0.26 -20.63 11.55
C GLU A 4 -0.85 -19.70 12.06
N ALA A 5 -0.95 -19.49 13.38
CA ALA A 5 -1.90 -18.55 13.96
C ALA A 5 -1.57 -17.10 13.60
N ILE A 6 -0.27 -16.74 13.61
CA ILE A 6 0.21 -15.42 13.19
C ILE A 6 -0.05 -15.21 11.69
N GLU A 7 0.27 -16.19 10.84
CA GLU A 7 0.05 -16.12 9.40
C GLU A 7 -1.44 -15.96 9.06
N ARG A 8 -2.32 -16.73 9.71
CA ARG A 8 -3.77 -16.59 9.55
C ARG A 8 -4.23 -15.19 9.94
N GLN A 9 -3.71 -14.64 11.03
CA GLN A 9 -4.08 -13.28 11.44
C GLN A 9 -3.56 -12.20 10.51
N MET A 10 -2.34 -12.34 10.01
CA MET A 10 -1.77 -11.44 9.02
C MET A 10 -2.64 -11.42 7.75
N ALA A 11 -3.07 -12.58 7.25
CA ALA A 11 -3.96 -12.68 6.10
C ALA A 11 -5.35 -12.08 6.38
N HIS A 12 -5.92 -12.36 7.55
CA HIS A 12 -7.21 -11.83 7.98
C HIS A 12 -7.22 -10.29 8.05
N TYR A 13 -6.17 -9.69 8.61
CA TYR A 13 -6.02 -8.24 8.62
C TYR A 13 -5.85 -7.67 7.21
N ALA A 14 -5.02 -8.28 6.37
CA ALA A 14 -4.86 -7.85 4.98
C ALA A 14 -6.20 -7.87 4.23
N TYR A 15 -7.04 -8.89 4.47
CA TYR A 15 -8.37 -8.99 3.87
C TYR A 15 -9.30 -7.84 4.29
N HIS A 16 -9.41 -7.58 5.59
CA HIS A 16 -10.25 -6.49 6.09
C HIS A 16 -9.74 -5.10 5.69
N VAL A 17 -8.44 -4.88 5.70
CA VAL A 17 -7.84 -3.65 5.17
C VAL A 17 -8.16 -3.50 3.68
N GLY A 18 -8.09 -4.59 2.91
CA GLY A 18 -8.48 -4.61 1.51
C GLY A 18 -9.93 -4.21 1.29
N GLN A 19 -10.86 -4.74 2.09
CA GLN A 19 -12.29 -4.38 2.03
C GLN A 19 -12.51 -2.88 2.31
N ILE A 20 -11.87 -2.34 3.35
CA ILE A 20 -11.96 -0.93 3.72
C ILE A 20 -11.41 -0.03 2.59
N VAL A 21 -10.24 -0.37 2.05
CA VAL A 21 -9.62 0.39 0.94
C VAL A 21 -10.50 0.31 -0.32
N TYR A 22 -11.09 -0.86 -0.60
CA TYR A 22 -11.99 -1.02 -1.73
C TYR A 22 -13.22 -0.12 -1.61
N MET A 23 -13.90 -0.15 -0.47
CA MET A 23 -15.03 0.75 -0.19
C MET A 23 -14.61 2.22 -0.29
N GLY A 24 -13.47 2.59 0.31
CA GLY A 24 -12.94 3.95 0.24
C GLY A 24 -12.68 4.43 -1.19
N LYS A 25 -12.15 3.55 -2.06
CA LYS A 25 -11.96 3.84 -3.48
C LYS A 25 -13.29 4.10 -4.19
N GLN A 26 -14.31 3.26 -3.97
CA GLN A 26 -15.62 3.47 -4.57
C GLN A 26 -16.26 4.78 -4.10
N LEU A 27 -16.15 5.10 -2.81
CA LEU A 27 -16.73 6.32 -2.23
C LEU A 27 -16.03 7.61 -2.67
N LYS A 28 -14.72 7.56 -2.96
CA LYS A 28 -13.95 8.73 -3.37
C LYS A 28 -13.82 8.87 -4.88
N ASP A 29 -14.00 7.79 -5.63
CA ASP A 29 -13.91 7.76 -7.09
C ASP A 29 -12.66 8.53 -7.58
N ASN A 30 -12.84 9.55 -8.42
CA ASN A 30 -11.76 10.38 -8.97
C ASN A 30 -10.98 11.17 -7.91
N ASN A 31 -11.54 11.36 -6.71
CA ASN A 31 -10.88 12.03 -5.59
C ASN A 31 -10.05 11.06 -4.73
N TRP A 32 -9.99 9.77 -5.07
CA TRP A 32 -9.16 8.81 -4.33
C TRP A 32 -7.68 9.17 -4.47
N LYS A 33 -7.01 9.38 -3.34
CA LYS A 33 -5.55 9.56 -3.28
C LYS A 33 -4.90 8.23 -2.92
N SER A 34 -3.91 7.81 -3.71
CA SER A 34 -3.14 6.59 -3.42
C SER A 34 -2.49 6.68 -2.03
N LEU A 35 -2.66 5.65 -1.19
CA LEU A 35 -2.07 5.55 0.15
C LEU A 35 -0.60 5.11 0.13
N SER A 36 -0.08 4.82 -1.07
CA SER A 36 1.29 4.44 -1.35
C SER A 36 1.67 5.01 -2.73
N ILE A 37 2.67 4.45 -3.40
CA ILE A 37 3.09 4.86 -4.74
C ILE A 37 1.95 4.54 -5.73
N PRO A 38 1.47 5.54 -6.50
CA PRO A 38 0.46 5.29 -7.53
C PRO A 38 0.91 4.22 -8.53
N LYS A 39 -0.04 3.43 -9.04
CA LYS A 39 0.24 2.36 -10.00
C LYS A 39 1.01 2.91 -11.21
N GLY A 40 2.11 2.23 -11.57
CA GLY A 40 2.98 2.63 -12.68
C GLY A 40 3.93 3.80 -12.38
N LYS A 41 4.04 4.24 -11.11
CA LYS A 41 4.95 5.33 -10.70
C LYS A 41 6.13 4.85 -9.83
N SER A 42 6.30 3.54 -9.66
CA SER A 42 7.35 2.95 -8.81
C SER A 42 8.76 3.35 -9.22
N GLU A 43 9.11 3.23 -10.51
CA GLU A 43 10.45 3.59 -11.01
C GLU A 43 10.76 5.07 -10.81
N LYS A 44 9.81 5.95 -11.14
CA LYS A 44 9.95 7.39 -10.92
C LYS A 44 10.15 7.72 -9.44
N TYR A 45 9.38 7.08 -8.55
CA TYR A 45 9.54 7.27 -7.11
C TYR A 45 10.91 6.80 -6.62
N LEU A 46 11.38 5.65 -7.10
CA LEU A 46 12.70 5.11 -6.77
C LEU A 46 13.82 6.07 -7.18
N GLN A 47 13.78 6.59 -8.41
CA GLN A 47 14.77 7.55 -8.89
C GLN A 47 14.85 8.80 -8.00
N VAL A 48 13.69 9.40 -7.67
CA VAL A 48 13.63 10.58 -6.78
C VAL A 48 14.23 10.28 -5.40
N MET A 49 13.99 9.08 -4.87
CA MET A 49 14.55 8.69 -3.57
C MET A 49 16.07 8.48 -3.65
N LEU A 50 16.59 7.87 -4.71
CA LEU A 50 18.03 7.71 -4.92
C LEU A 50 18.73 9.07 -4.99
N GLU A 51 18.22 10.00 -5.80
CA GLU A 51 18.76 11.36 -5.92
C GLU A 51 18.76 12.08 -4.55
N LYS A 52 17.67 12.00 -3.79
CA LYS A 52 17.57 12.59 -2.44
C LYS A 52 18.59 12.06 -1.44
N HIS A 53 19.05 10.82 -1.63
CA HIS A 53 20.01 10.16 -0.75
C HIS A 53 21.45 10.21 -1.29
N GLN A 54 21.68 10.69 -2.51
CA GLN A 54 23.02 10.92 -3.05
C GLN A 54 23.69 12.18 -2.50
N ASP A 55 22.89 13.18 -2.08
CA ASP A 55 23.38 14.44 -1.49
C ASP A 55 23.56 14.36 0.05
N LYS A 56 23.51 13.16 0.63
CA LYS A 56 23.72 12.88 2.06
C LYS A 56 24.95 12.00 2.26
#